data_AF-A0A1Q3SGU4-F1
#
_entry.id   AF-A0A1Q3SGU4-F1
#
_cell.length_a   1.000
_cell.length_b   1.000
_cell.length_c   1.000
_cell.angle_alpha   90.00
_cell.angle_beta   90.00
_cell.angle_gamma   90.00
#
_symmetry.space_group_name_H-M   'P 1'
#
loop_
_entity.id
_entity.type
_entity.pdbx_description
1 polymer ?
#
loop_
_entity_poly.entity_id
_entity_poly.type
_entity_poly.pdbx_seq_one_letter_code
_entity_poly.pdbx_strand_id
1 'polypeptide(L)'
;MPEKKLTGFNVRPGNVEDLSLVKEICADVNGGNDYIPYLWDEWNANPQNRAFIVESDEGAAGLYWLRLDFAGAETGWLQGVRVKAAFRGRGVGRFIMEQAISQSRKLSLHTLQYVTARDNYPMHHMAGLFGFWHVGTFLNYSLEQTEVPPRGNALESRLVTTSEFDEAYRLILDSDEYQLGHGIYCLAWNWKHLSMDVFRKHLERREVYCLVGALKVLAILRRTEDGESWLSFLAGEKSARLPLLLELARRVSKNIAPGKPFQYTAQVVQTPVNETLLQQAGFKPDGHEPGLLLYELDLEEPAP
;
A
#
# COMPACT_ATOMS: atom_id res chain seq x y z
N MET A 1 7.74 -19.86 -26.09
CA MET A 1 9.15 -20.35 -26.05
C MET A 1 9.33 -21.10 -24.75
N PRO A 2 10.01 -22.26 -24.70
CA PRO A 2 10.20 -22.97 -23.43
C PRO A 2 11.10 -22.13 -22.52
N GLU A 3 10.61 -21.77 -21.32
CA GLU A 3 11.36 -21.01 -20.33
C GLU A 3 12.64 -21.78 -19.96
N LYS A 4 13.78 -21.12 -20.18
CA LYS A 4 15.07 -21.61 -19.73
C LYS A 4 15.06 -21.50 -18.20
N LYS A 5 14.88 -22.64 -17.52
CA LYS A 5 15.02 -22.73 -16.06
C LYS A 5 16.33 -22.04 -15.67
N LEU A 6 16.28 -20.99 -14.85
CA LEU A 6 17.48 -20.30 -14.37
C LEU A 6 18.29 -21.30 -13.53
N THR A 7 19.34 -21.85 -14.13
CA THR A 7 20.30 -22.72 -13.46
C THR A 7 21.30 -21.85 -12.70
N GLY A 8 21.49 -22.07 -11.40
CA GLY A 8 22.49 -21.36 -10.58
C GLY A 8 21.95 -20.63 -9.36
N PHE A 9 20.63 -20.67 -9.12
CA PHE A 9 20.02 -20.16 -7.90
C PHE A 9 19.15 -21.22 -7.23
N ASN A 10 19.13 -21.19 -5.90
CA ASN A 10 18.22 -21.97 -5.06
C ASN A 10 17.48 -21.05 -4.09
N VAL A 11 16.34 -21.50 -3.59
CA VAL A 11 15.59 -20.81 -2.54
C VAL A 11 15.44 -21.71 -1.32
N ARG A 12 15.62 -21.14 -0.13
CA ARG A 12 15.30 -21.79 1.14
C ARG A 12 14.47 -20.86 2.04
N PRO A 13 13.72 -21.40 3.01
CA PRO A 13 13.13 -20.60 4.07
C PRO A 13 14.22 -19.77 4.78
N GLY A 14 13.91 -18.52 5.06
CA GLY A 14 14.70 -17.69 5.97
C GLY A 14 14.35 -18.01 7.42
N ASN A 15 15.30 -17.78 8.32
CA ASN A 15 15.13 -17.90 9.77
C ASN A 15 15.64 -16.66 10.50
N VAL A 16 15.35 -16.54 11.79
CA VAL A 16 15.75 -15.37 12.60
C VAL A 16 17.28 -15.19 12.61
N GLU A 17 18.06 -16.27 12.53
CA GLU A 17 19.51 -16.25 12.51
C GLU A 17 20.11 -15.67 11.20
N ASP A 18 19.34 -15.56 10.13
CA ASP A 18 19.79 -15.02 8.83
C ASP A 18 19.99 -13.49 8.82
N LEU A 19 19.80 -12.78 9.94
CA LEU A 19 19.91 -11.31 10.01
C LEU A 19 21.25 -10.78 9.47
N SER A 20 22.36 -11.49 9.67
CA SER A 20 23.67 -11.10 9.13
C SER A 20 23.70 -11.16 7.60
N LEU A 21 23.15 -12.23 7.01
CA LEU A 21 22.95 -12.38 5.57
C LEU A 21 22.04 -11.28 5.01
N VAL A 22 20.95 -10.97 5.71
CA VAL A 22 19.98 -9.95 5.30
C VAL A 22 20.63 -8.57 5.25
N LYS A 23 21.44 -8.23 6.26
CA LYS A 23 22.25 -7.00 6.27
C LYS A 23 23.20 -6.95 5.07
N GLU A 24 23.82 -8.06 4.72
CA GLU A 24 24.72 -8.14 3.56
C GLU A 24 23.98 -7.95 2.23
N ILE A 25 22.80 -8.56 2.06
CA ILE A 25 21.97 -8.40 0.87
C ILE A 25 21.52 -6.94 0.71
N CYS A 26 21.17 -6.29 1.83
CA CYS A 26 20.62 -4.93 1.85
C CYS A 26 21.68 -3.81 1.93
N ALA A 27 22.97 -4.13 2.06
CA ALA A 27 24.04 -3.17 2.34
C ALA A 27 24.13 -1.99 1.36
N ASP A 28 23.80 -2.23 0.07
CA ASP A 28 23.85 -1.20 -0.99
C ASP A 28 22.45 -0.74 -1.43
N VAL A 29 21.39 -1.17 -0.74
CA VAL A 29 20.02 -0.77 -1.05
C VAL A 29 19.73 0.55 -0.33
N ASN A 30 19.17 1.52 -1.07
CA ASN A 30 18.85 2.85 -0.56
C ASN A 30 20.03 3.54 0.16
N GLY A 31 21.23 3.44 -0.41
CA GLY A 31 22.46 3.99 0.19
C GLY A 31 22.87 3.30 1.50
N GLY A 32 22.41 2.06 1.73
CA GLY A 32 22.65 1.29 2.94
C GLY A 32 21.63 1.52 4.06
N ASN A 33 20.60 2.34 3.82
CA ASN A 33 19.53 2.61 4.77
C ASN A 33 18.24 1.88 4.39
N ASP A 34 18.35 0.59 4.09
CA ASP A 34 17.19 -0.25 3.81
C ASP A 34 16.47 -0.63 5.11
N TYR A 35 15.14 -0.63 5.09
CA TYR A 35 14.35 -0.89 6.28
C TYR A 35 14.26 -2.38 6.67
N ILE A 36 14.51 -3.31 5.74
CA ILE A 36 14.29 -4.76 5.95
C ILE A 36 15.10 -5.32 7.13
N PRO A 37 16.40 -5.00 7.31
CA PRO A 37 17.15 -5.47 8.48
C PRO A 37 16.56 -5.02 9.83
N TYR A 38 15.89 -3.86 9.89
CA TYR A 38 15.28 -3.35 11.12
C TYR A 38 13.95 -4.02 11.43
N LEU A 39 13.24 -4.50 10.41
CA LEU A 39 11.97 -5.22 10.56
C LEU A 39 12.12 -6.74 10.60
N TRP A 40 13.35 -7.28 10.47
CA TRP A 40 13.59 -8.72 10.31
C TRP A 40 12.99 -9.55 11.46
N ASP A 41 13.27 -9.17 12.71
CA ASP A 41 12.81 -9.90 13.88
C ASP A 41 11.30 -9.79 14.04
N GLU A 42 10.75 -8.58 13.87
CA GLU A 42 9.30 -8.33 13.94
C GLU A 42 8.55 -9.13 12.87
N TRP A 43 9.05 -9.14 11.63
CA TRP A 43 8.42 -9.86 10.54
C TRP A 43 8.53 -11.37 10.72
N ASN A 44 9.63 -11.90 11.26
CA ASN A 44 9.74 -13.33 11.59
C ASN A 44 8.82 -13.73 12.75
N ALA A 45 8.56 -12.82 13.71
CA ALA A 45 7.63 -13.08 14.81
C ALA A 45 6.16 -13.15 14.35
N ASN A 46 5.83 -12.58 13.18
CA ASN A 46 4.49 -12.67 12.63
C ASN A 46 4.25 -14.04 11.94
N PRO A 47 3.33 -14.88 12.45
CA PRO A 47 3.07 -16.21 11.90
C PRO A 47 2.42 -16.20 10.51
N GLN A 48 2.02 -15.03 9.98
CA GLN A 48 1.54 -14.86 8.61
C GLN A 48 2.65 -14.55 7.62
N ASN A 49 3.86 -14.22 8.08
CA ASN A 49 4.99 -13.92 7.20
C ASN A 49 5.84 -15.16 6.96
N ARG A 50 6.38 -15.28 5.76
CA ARG A 50 7.35 -16.31 5.36
C ARG A 50 8.52 -15.62 4.66
N ALA A 51 9.71 -15.68 5.27
CA ALA A 51 10.93 -15.22 4.64
C ALA A 51 11.51 -16.29 3.72
N PHE A 52 12.16 -15.86 2.64
CA PHE A 52 12.89 -16.72 1.74
C PHE A 52 14.23 -16.08 1.37
N ILE A 53 15.30 -16.87 1.45
CA ILE A 53 16.65 -16.49 1.04
C ILE A 53 16.95 -17.16 -0.30
N VAL A 54 17.45 -16.36 -1.24
CA VAL A 54 17.95 -16.85 -2.52
C VAL A 54 19.47 -16.98 -2.45
N GLU A 55 19.95 -18.17 -2.72
CA GLU A 55 21.35 -18.54 -2.65
C GLU A 55 21.88 -18.91 -4.04
N SER A 56 23.18 -18.71 -4.22
CA SER A 56 23.98 -19.15 -5.36
C SER A 56 25.25 -19.83 -4.85
N ASP A 57 26.03 -20.43 -5.75
CA ASP A 57 27.35 -20.98 -5.40
C ASP A 57 28.34 -19.90 -4.89
N GLU A 58 28.10 -18.62 -5.23
CA GLU A 58 28.87 -17.46 -4.77
C GLU A 58 28.34 -16.87 -3.44
N GLY A 59 27.30 -17.47 -2.86
CA GLY A 59 26.65 -17.03 -1.61
C GLY A 59 25.27 -16.41 -1.79
N ALA A 60 24.82 -15.67 -0.79
CA ALA A 60 23.49 -15.08 -0.74
C ALA A 60 23.29 -14.01 -1.83
N ALA A 61 22.29 -14.22 -2.69
CA ALA A 61 22.03 -13.42 -3.87
C ALA A 61 20.82 -12.47 -3.71
N GLY A 62 19.88 -12.81 -2.84
CA GLY A 62 18.68 -12.00 -2.62
C GLY A 62 17.76 -12.56 -1.54
N LEU A 63 16.66 -11.87 -1.30
CA LEU A 63 15.61 -12.31 -0.38
C LEU A 63 14.24 -11.78 -0.85
N TYR A 64 13.18 -12.43 -0.37
CA TYR A 64 11.83 -11.91 -0.47
C TYR A 64 10.97 -12.45 0.68
N TRP A 65 9.81 -11.84 0.87
CA TRP A 65 8.82 -12.26 1.84
C TRP A 65 7.48 -12.50 1.19
N LEU A 66 6.76 -13.50 1.69
CA LEU A 66 5.33 -13.66 1.45
C LEU A 66 4.59 -13.43 2.77
N ARG A 67 3.73 -12.41 2.80
CA ARG A 67 2.77 -12.19 3.88
C ARG A 67 1.41 -12.75 3.46
N LEU A 68 0.82 -13.55 4.32
CA LEU A 68 -0.47 -14.19 4.07
C LEU A 68 -1.58 -13.35 4.70
N ASP A 69 -2.43 -12.71 3.88
CA ASP A 69 -3.57 -11.95 4.41
C ASP A 69 -4.78 -12.88 4.54
N PHE A 70 -5.00 -13.41 5.75
CA PHE A 70 -6.09 -14.35 6.04
C PHE A 70 -7.45 -13.67 6.31
N ALA A 71 -7.66 -12.43 5.87
CA ALA A 71 -9.01 -11.86 5.81
C ALA A 71 -9.78 -12.39 4.57
N GLY A 72 -9.83 -13.72 4.42
CA GLY A 72 -10.40 -14.43 3.27
C GLY A 72 -9.66 -15.72 2.90
N ALA A 73 -8.41 -15.90 3.34
CA ALA A 73 -7.56 -17.08 3.10
C ALA A 73 -7.18 -17.36 1.63
N GLU A 74 -7.03 -16.32 0.80
CA GLU A 74 -6.84 -16.49 -0.64
C GLU A 74 -5.76 -15.59 -1.26
N THR A 75 -5.20 -14.62 -0.52
CA THR A 75 -4.25 -13.64 -1.09
C THR A 75 -2.89 -13.65 -0.40
N GLY A 76 -1.84 -13.81 -1.20
CA GLY A 76 -0.45 -13.59 -0.80
C GLY A 76 0.01 -12.18 -1.14
N TRP A 77 0.81 -11.59 -0.25
CA TRP A 77 1.44 -10.30 -0.45
C TRP A 77 2.96 -10.48 -0.56
N LEU A 78 3.50 -10.27 -1.76
CA LEU A 78 4.93 -10.28 -2.03
C LEU A 78 5.54 -8.96 -1.59
N GLN A 79 6.41 -9.00 -0.57
CA GLN A 79 7.03 -7.82 0.01
C GLN A 79 8.53 -8.02 0.26
N GLY A 80 9.23 -6.91 0.51
CA GLY A 80 10.64 -6.94 0.89
C GLY A 80 11.56 -7.61 -0.14
N VAL A 81 11.20 -7.62 -1.42
CA VAL A 81 12.03 -8.20 -2.49
C VAL A 81 13.33 -7.42 -2.61
N ARG A 82 14.48 -8.10 -2.46
CA ARG A 82 15.81 -7.51 -2.62
C ARG A 82 16.74 -8.43 -3.41
N VAL A 83 17.55 -7.82 -4.26
CA VAL A 83 18.67 -8.47 -4.96
C VAL A 83 19.95 -7.77 -4.54
N LYS A 84 20.90 -8.55 -4.03
CA LYS A 84 22.23 -8.08 -3.63
C LYS A 84 22.92 -7.43 -4.84
N ALA A 85 23.55 -6.28 -4.64
CA ALA A 85 24.06 -5.44 -5.74
C ALA A 85 24.97 -6.20 -6.72
N ALA A 86 25.90 -7.01 -6.20
CA ALA A 86 26.82 -7.82 -7.00
C ALA A 86 26.14 -8.85 -7.92
N PHE A 87 24.89 -9.24 -7.61
CA PHE A 87 24.11 -10.23 -8.35
C PHE A 87 23.03 -9.60 -9.27
N ARG A 88 22.93 -8.27 -9.31
CA ARG A 88 21.99 -7.59 -10.23
C ARG A 88 22.38 -7.86 -11.68
N GLY A 89 21.39 -7.89 -12.56
CA GLY A 89 21.57 -8.24 -13.98
C GLY A 89 21.86 -9.72 -14.26
N ARG A 90 21.93 -10.58 -13.23
CA ARG A 90 22.18 -12.03 -13.38
C ARG A 90 20.92 -12.90 -13.34
N GLY A 91 19.73 -12.28 -13.38
CA GLY A 91 18.45 -13.01 -13.36
C GLY A 91 17.86 -13.33 -11.97
N VAL A 92 18.49 -12.88 -10.88
CA VAL A 92 17.98 -13.16 -9.50
C VAL A 92 16.56 -12.64 -9.28
N GLY A 93 16.23 -11.42 -9.74
CA GLY A 93 14.88 -10.88 -9.59
C GLY A 93 13.83 -11.73 -10.33
N ARG A 94 14.19 -12.27 -11.49
CA ARG A 94 13.36 -13.22 -12.23
C ARG A 94 13.15 -14.51 -11.45
N PHE A 95 14.22 -15.08 -10.93
CA PHE A 95 14.17 -16.27 -10.09
C PHE A 95 13.31 -16.04 -8.84
N ILE A 96 13.43 -14.90 -8.17
CA ILE A 96 12.61 -14.53 -7.01
C ILE A 96 11.12 -14.55 -7.39
N MET A 97 10.73 -13.94 -8.50
CA MET A 97 9.32 -13.90 -8.92
C MET A 97 8.79 -15.30 -9.25
N GLU A 98 9.55 -16.10 -9.99
CA GLU A 98 9.21 -17.50 -10.28
C GLU A 98 8.99 -18.30 -9.00
N GLN A 99 9.88 -18.13 -8.01
CA GLN A 99 9.76 -18.80 -6.72
C GLN A 99 8.58 -18.26 -5.89
N ALA A 100 8.36 -16.95 -5.85
CA ALA A 100 7.23 -16.35 -5.14
C ALA A 100 5.89 -16.92 -5.65
N ILE A 101 5.69 -16.96 -6.97
CA ILE A 101 4.49 -17.54 -7.59
C ILE A 101 4.39 -19.04 -7.27
N SER A 102 5.48 -19.78 -7.42
CA SER A 102 5.52 -21.22 -7.13
C SER A 102 5.17 -21.53 -5.67
N GLN A 103 5.70 -20.77 -4.72
CA GLN A 103 5.41 -20.93 -3.29
C GLN A 103 3.97 -20.51 -2.97
N SER A 104 3.46 -19.43 -3.55
CA SER A 104 2.06 -19.01 -3.38
C SER A 104 1.08 -20.08 -3.87
N ARG A 105 1.34 -20.72 -5.02
CA ARG A 105 0.54 -21.85 -5.52
C ARG A 105 0.60 -23.07 -4.59
N LYS A 106 1.78 -23.41 -4.05
CA LYS A 106 1.92 -24.50 -3.06
C LYS A 106 1.14 -24.22 -1.77
N LEU A 107 0.99 -22.95 -1.41
CA LEU A 107 0.18 -22.51 -0.28
C LEU A 107 -1.31 -22.43 -0.61
N SER A 108 -1.72 -22.81 -1.83
CA SER A 108 -3.12 -22.76 -2.30
C SER A 108 -3.73 -21.35 -2.20
N LEU A 109 -2.92 -20.32 -2.47
CA LEU A 109 -3.41 -18.95 -2.59
C LEU A 109 -4.06 -18.77 -3.98
N HIS A 110 -5.14 -18.00 -4.05
CA HIS A 110 -5.82 -17.66 -5.31
C HIS A 110 -5.19 -16.45 -5.97
N THR A 111 -4.69 -15.48 -5.21
CA THR A 111 -4.03 -14.30 -5.76
C THR A 111 -2.68 -14.01 -5.12
N LEU A 112 -1.78 -13.41 -5.89
CA LEU A 112 -0.53 -12.83 -5.41
C LEU A 112 -0.49 -11.36 -5.77
N GLN A 113 -0.31 -10.51 -4.77
CA GLN A 113 -0.26 -9.06 -4.93
C GLN A 113 1.10 -8.49 -4.51
N TYR A 114 1.47 -7.37 -5.11
CA TYR A 114 2.51 -6.50 -4.58
C TYR A 114 2.28 -5.05 -5.01
N VAL A 115 2.86 -4.14 -4.24
CA VAL A 115 2.91 -2.72 -4.59
C VAL A 115 4.35 -2.33 -4.90
N THR A 116 4.52 -1.40 -5.84
CA THR A 116 5.85 -0.84 -6.12
C THR A 116 5.77 0.62 -6.56
N ALA A 117 6.85 1.36 -6.31
CA ALA A 117 6.93 2.77 -6.70
C ALA A 117 6.84 2.97 -8.21
N ARG A 118 6.29 4.12 -8.63
CA ARG A 118 6.10 4.48 -10.04
C ARG A 118 7.37 4.39 -10.88
N ASP A 119 8.52 4.73 -10.31
CA ASP A 119 9.82 4.71 -10.99
C ASP A 119 10.55 3.37 -10.92
N ASN A 120 9.97 2.35 -10.27
CA ASN A 120 10.54 1.00 -10.22
C ASN A 120 10.24 0.21 -11.52
N TYR A 121 10.75 0.72 -12.64
CA TYR A 121 10.60 0.11 -13.97
C TYR A 121 10.99 -1.37 -14.03
N PRO A 122 12.04 -1.86 -13.32
CA PRO A 122 12.32 -3.29 -13.26
C PRO A 122 11.14 -4.12 -12.73
N MET A 123 10.45 -3.67 -11.67
CA MET A 123 9.29 -4.38 -11.12
C MET A 123 8.06 -4.30 -12.02
N HIS A 124 7.88 -3.21 -12.77
CA HIS A 124 6.81 -3.11 -13.79
C HIS A 124 7.05 -4.07 -14.95
N HIS A 125 8.31 -4.19 -15.39
CA HIS A 125 8.69 -5.17 -16.42
C HIS A 125 8.44 -6.60 -15.93
N MET A 126 8.84 -6.90 -14.69
CA MET A 126 8.56 -8.17 -14.03
C MET A 126 7.06 -8.47 -13.94
N ALA A 127 6.22 -7.47 -13.66
CA ALA A 127 4.77 -7.63 -13.66
C ALA A 127 4.27 -8.20 -15.00
N GLY A 128 4.62 -7.53 -16.10
CA GLY A 128 4.20 -7.92 -17.44
C GLY A 128 4.76 -9.27 -17.90
N LEU A 129 5.99 -9.63 -17.50
CA LEU A 129 6.59 -10.92 -17.82
C LEU A 129 5.85 -12.10 -17.18
N PHE A 130 5.28 -11.90 -15.99
CA PHE A 130 4.64 -12.97 -15.21
C PHE A 130 3.12 -12.92 -15.22
N GLY A 131 2.53 -12.05 -16.06
CA GLY A 131 1.08 -11.94 -16.21
C GLY A 131 0.38 -11.20 -15.08
N PHE A 132 1.12 -10.47 -14.22
CA PHE A 132 0.47 -9.58 -13.26
C PHE A 132 -0.19 -8.44 -14.02
N TRP A 133 -1.45 -8.17 -13.69
CA TRP A 133 -2.17 -7.03 -14.21
C TRP A 133 -2.09 -5.86 -13.23
N HIS A 134 -2.11 -4.64 -13.77
CA HIS A 134 -2.08 -3.42 -12.97
C HIS A 134 -3.48 -3.12 -12.44
N VAL A 135 -3.67 -3.26 -11.13
CA VAL A 135 -4.96 -3.06 -10.45
C VAL A 135 -5.30 -1.59 -10.32
N GLY A 136 -4.33 -0.77 -9.94
CA GLY A 136 -4.57 0.65 -9.74
C GLY A 136 -3.34 1.36 -9.22
N THR A 137 -3.33 2.68 -9.42
CA THR A 137 -2.29 3.56 -8.90
C THR A 137 -2.82 4.32 -7.70
N PHE A 138 -2.00 4.40 -6.65
CA PHE A 138 -2.32 5.05 -5.38
C PHE A 138 -1.33 6.19 -5.15
N LEU A 139 -1.85 7.35 -4.81
CA LEU A 139 -1.05 8.49 -4.39
C LEU A 139 -0.55 8.23 -2.97
N ASN A 140 0.71 8.52 -2.69
CA ASN A 140 1.25 8.50 -1.33
C ASN A 140 1.82 9.88 -1.02
N TYR A 141 1.00 10.70 -0.38
CA TYR A 141 1.26 12.11 -0.17
C TYR A 141 1.21 12.41 1.32
N SER A 142 2.09 13.28 1.80
CA SER A 142 2.08 13.74 3.19
C SER A 142 1.82 15.23 3.27
N LEU A 143 1.08 15.61 4.30
CA LEU A 143 0.95 16.98 4.74
C LEU A 143 1.63 17.07 6.10
N GLU A 144 2.76 17.76 6.13
CA GLU A 144 3.45 18.14 7.36
C GLU A 144 3.00 19.55 7.76
N GLN A 145 2.50 19.68 8.98
CA GLN A 145 2.08 20.96 9.53
C GLN A 145 2.60 21.15 10.95
N THR A 146 2.98 22.39 11.26
CA THR A 146 3.37 22.84 12.60
C THR A 146 2.32 23.74 13.23
N GLU A 147 1.34 24.19 12.44
CA GLU A 147 0.28 25.11 12.85
C GLU A 147 -1.08 24.63 12.32
N VAL A 148 -2.14 24.96 13.05
CA VAL A 148 -3.51 24.69 12.62
C VAL A 148 -3.88 25.70 11.53
N PRO A 149 -4.31 25.25 10.32
CA PRO A 149 -4.75 26.17 9.28
C PRO A 149 -5.89 27.08 9.78
N PRO A 150 -5.89 28.38 9.43
CA PRO A 150 -6.94 29.29 9.83
C PRO A 150 -8.29 28.84 9.26
N ARG A 151 -9.33 28.89 10.09
CA ARG A 151 -10.66 28.34 9.75
C ARG A 151 -11.34 29.04 8.57
N GLY A 152 -11.19 30.36 8.43
CA GLY A 152 -11.86 31.14 7.36
C GLY A 152 -13.36 30.84 7.23
N ASN A 153 -13.86 30.80 5.98
CA ASN A 153 -15.22 30.37 5.62
C ASN A 153 -15.31 28.85 5.38
N ALA A 154 -14.41 28.04 5.94
CA ALA A 154 -14.38 26.61 5.69
C ALA A 154 -15.66 25.92 6.21
N LEU A 155 -16.21 25.03 5.39
CA LEU A 155 -17.35 24.19 5.76
C LEU A 155 -16.94 23.23 6.89
N GLU A 156 -17.84 23.00 7.83
CA GLU A 156 -17.61 21.99 8.88
C GLU A 156 -17.81 20.58 8.33
N SER A 157 -17.03 19.63 8.84
CA SER A 157 -17.28 18.22 8.60
C SER A 157 -18.04 17.58 9.76
N ARG A 158 -18.69 16.46 9.48
CA ARG A 158 -19.37 15.61 10.45
C ARG A 158 -19.06 14.15 10.14
N LEU A 159 -19.31 13.28 11.10
CA LEU A 159 -19.28 11.85 10.84
C LEU A 159 -20.50 11.44 10.03
N VAL A 160 -20.30 10.52 9.09
CA VAL A 160 -21.38 9.78 8.46
C VAL A 160 -21.95 8.81 9.49
N THR A 161 -23.28 8.75 9.57
CA THR A 161 -23.98 7.90 10.54
C THR A 161 -24.37 6.55 9.94
N THR A 162 -24.66 5.57 10.79
CA THR A 162 -25.14 4.25 10.33
C THR A 162 -26.49 4.33 9.59
N SER A 163 -27.33 5.33 9.86
CA SER A 163 -28.55 5.58 9.10
C SER A 163 -28.31 6.06 7.67
N GLU A 164 -27.12 6.59 7.38
CA GLU A 164 -26.71 7.05 6.04
C GLU A 164 -25.91 5.98 5.29
N PHE A 165 -25.85 4.74 5.79
CA PHE A 165 -25.03 3.66 5.23
C PHE A 165 -25.24 3.46 3.73
N ASP A 166 -26.50 3.26 3.31
CA ASP A 166 -26.81 2.92 1.92
C ASP A 166 -26.50 4.06 0.96
N GLU A 167 -26.72 5.32 1.38
CA GLU A 167 -26.38 6.50 0.59
C GLU A 167 -24.86 6.66 0.47
N ALA A 168 -24.14 6.52 1.59
CA ALA A 168 -22.69 6.64 1.63
C ALA A 168 -21.99 5.55 0.83
N TYR A 169 -22.45 4.30 0.95
CA TYR A 169 -21.85 3.18 0.23
C TYR A 169 -22.16 3.27 -1.27
N ARG A 170 -23.36 3.72 -1.66
CA ARG A 170 -23.67 3.99 -3.08
C ARG A 170 -22.75 5.08 -3.66
N LEU A 171 -22.49 6.16 -2.92
CA LEU A 171 -21.54 7.19 -3.33
C LEU A 171 -20.13 6.62 -3.56
N ILE A 172 -19.70 5.66 -2.74
CA ILE A 172 -18.44 4.93 -2.94
C ILE A 172 -18.48 4.12 -4.23
N LEU A 173 -19.49 3.26 -4.41
CA LEU A 173 -19.60 2.37 -5.59
C LEU A 173 -19.64 3.16 -6.90
N ASP A 174 -20.31 4.31 -6.90
CA ASP A 174 -20.48 5.17 -8.08
C ASP A 174 -19.26 6.07 -8.35
N SER A 175 -18.21 6.04 -7.50
CA SER A 175 -17.05 6.92 -7.62
C SER A 175 -15.99 6.42 -8.58
N ASP A 176 -15.32 7.35 -9.27
CA ASP A 176 -14.13 7.07 -10.08
C ASP A 176 -13.04 6.36 -9.25
N GLU A 177 -12.90 6.73 -7.97
CA GLU A 177 -11.95 6.10 -7.06
C GLU A 177 -12.19 4.60 -6.89
N TYR A 178 -13.46 4.19 -6.72
CA TYR A 178 -13.80 2.78 -6.58
C TYR A 178 -13.62 2.03 -7.91
N GLN A 179 -14.01 2.64 -9.03
CA GLN A 179 -13.88 2.01 -10.35
C GLN A 179 -12.41 1.86 -10.79
N LEU A 180 -11.61 2.92 -10.69
CA LEU A 180 -10.19 2.92 -11.07
C LEU A 180 -9.31 2.12 -10.10
N GLY A 181 -9.74 1.98 -8.85
CA GLY A 181 -9.09 1.11 -7.86
C GLY A 181 -9.59 -0.34 -7.91
N HIS A 182 -10.53 -0.68 -8.80
CA HIS A 182 -11.18 -2.00 -8.85
C HIS A 182 -11.74 -2.44 -7.48
N GLY A 183 -12.32 -1.49 -6.75
CA GLY A 183 -12.86 -1.67 -5.41
C GLY A 183 -11.80 -1.81 -4.31
N ILE A 184 -10.50 -1.74 -4.63
CA ILE A 184 -9.41 -1.74 -3.67
C ILE A 184 -9.10 -0.31 -3.20
N TYR A 185 -8.95 -0.14 -1.89
CA TYR A 185 -8.44 1.07 -1.26
C TYR A 185 -7.20 0.74 -0.42
N CYS A 186 -6.42 1.76 -0.05
CA CYS A 186 -5.23 1.58 0.77
C CYS A 186 -5.45 2.13 2.19
N LEU A 187 -5.19 1.29 3.18
CA LEU A 187 -5.24 1.65 4.59
C LEU A 187 -3.88 1.40 5.24
N ALA A 188 -3.08 2.46 5.38
CA ALA A 188 -1.77 2.43 6.03
C ALA A 188 -0.92 1.24 5.54
N TRP A 189 -0.54 1.26 4.26
CA TRP A 189 0.23 0.20 3.59
C TRP A 189 -0.48 -1.15 3.45
N ASN A 190 -1.81 -1.15 3.57
CA ASN A 190 -2.62 -2.35 3.44
C ASN A 190 -3.72 -2.16 2.39
N TRP A 191 -3.51 -2.75 1.22
CA TRP A 191 -4.45 -2.73 0.11
C TRP A 191 -5.48 -3.85 0.31
N LYS A 192 -6.76 -3.47 0.35
CA LYS A 192 -7.86 -4.40 0.57
C LYS A 192 -9.09 -3.97 -0.21
N HIS A 193 -10.02 -4.89 -0.45
CA HIS A 193 -11.33 -4.53 -0.98
C HIS A 193 -12.13 -3.70 0.02
N LEU A 194 -12.67 -2.57 -0.45
CA LEU A 194 -13.65 -1.76 0.27
C LEU A 194 -15.05 -2.39 0.12
N SER A 195 -15.19 -3.60 0.65
CA SER A 195 -16.46 -4.32 0.66
C SER A 195 -17.47 -3.65 1.59
N MET A 196 -18.74 -4.04 1.48
CA MET A 196 -19.82 -3.56 2.33
C MET A 196 -19.49 -3.75 3.83
N ASP A 197 -18.90 -4.89 4.18
CA ASP A 197 -18.55 -5.21 5.57
C ASP A 197 -17.34 -4.41 6.06
N VAL A 198 -16.35 -4.18 5.21
CA VAL A 198 -15.21 -3.30 5.52
C VAL A 198 -15.69 -1.88 5.74
N PHE A 199 -16.57 -1.37 4.86
CA PHE A 199 -17.15 -0.05 5.00
C PHE A 199 -18.00 0.10 6.27
N ARG A 200 -18.81 -0.92 6.62
CA ARG A 200 -19.56 -0.94 7.88
C ARG A 200 -18.65 -0.79 9.10
N LYS A 201 -17.52 -1.52 9.11
CA LYS A 201 -16.52 -1.41 10.19
C LYS A 201 -15.94 0.00 10.29
N HIS A 202 -15.70 0.70 9.18
CA HIS A 202 -15.25 2.09 9.21
C HIS A 202 -16.31 3.02 9.83
N LEU A 203 -17.58 2.83 9.52
CA LEU A 203 -18.68 3.61 10.13
C LEU A 203 -18.78 3.37 11.64
N GLU A 204 -18.73 2.11 12.07
CA GLU A 204 -18.74 1.72 13.49
C GLU A 204 -17.55 2.34 14.25
N ARG A 205 -16.37 2.38 13.61
CA ARG A 205 -15.15 2.99 14.16
C ARG A 205 -15.13 4.51 14.08
N ARG A 206 -16.16 5.14 13.48
CA ARG A 206 -16.26 6.59 13.29
C ARG A 206 -15.10 7.15 12.46
N GLU A 207 -14.75 6.44 11.38
CA GLU A 207 -13.65 6.79 10.46
C GLU A 207 -14.16 7.46 9.17
N VAL A 208 -15.48 7.59 8.99
CA VAL A 208 -16.08 8.14 7.76
C VAL A 208 -16.60 9.55 8.01
N TYR A 209 -16.08 10.52 7.25
CA TYR A 209 -16.41 11.93 7.37
C TYR A 209 -17.05 12.46 6.09
N CYS A 210 -17.98 13.41 6.24
CA CYS A 210 -18.56 14.19 5.15
C CYS A 210 -18.67 15.67 5.58
N LEU A 211 -19.11 16.55 4.69
CA LEU A 211 -19.44 17.93 5.05
C LEU A 211 -20.82 18.00 5.75
N VAL A 212 -21.03 19.01 6.59
CA VAL A 212 -22.35 19.32 7.15
C VAL A 212 -23.33 19.66 6.01
N GLY A 213 -24.52 19.08 6.07
CA GLY A 213 -25.53 19.14 4.99
C GLY A 213 -25.68 17.80 4.28
N ALA A 214 -26.07 17.86 3.00
CA ALA A 214 -26.29 16.69 2.15
C ALA A 214 -24.99 15.90 1.91
N LEU A 215 -25.10 14.57 1.87
CA LEU A 215 -23.98 13.66 1.65
C LEU A 215 -23.54 13.66 0.18
N LYS A 216 -22.79 14.69 -0.19
CA LYS A 216 -22.25 14.87 -1.54
C LYS A 216 -20.79 14.44 -1.68
N VAL A 217 -20.11 14.27 -0.56
CA VAL A 217 -18.69 13.93 -0.49
C VAL A 217 -18.44 13.15 0.78
N LEU A 218 -17.52 12.19 0.72
CA LEU A 218 -17.03 11.52 1.91
C LEU A 218 -15.54 11.24 1.83
N ALA A 219 -14.96 11.01 3.01
CA ALA A 219 -13.60 10.58 3.19
C ALA A 219 -13.54 9.48 4.26
N ILE A 220 -12.64 8.52 4.08
CA ILE A 220 -12.27 7.55 5.12
C ILE A 220 -10.94 8.03 5.70
N LEU A 221 -10.98 8.46 6.97
CA LEU A 221 -9.84 8.92 7.74
C LEU A 221 -9.66 7.99 8.94
N ARG A 222 -8.56 7.23 8.95
CA ARG A 222 -8.19 6.37 10.06
C ARG A 222 -7.07 6.99 10.87
N ARG A 223 -7.17 6.88 12.20
CA ARG A 223 -6.07 7.14 13.11
C ARG A 223 -5.50 5.82 13.62
N THR A 224 -4.20 5.62 13.46
CA THR A 224 -3.49 4.43 13.94
C THR A 224 -3.14 4.57 15.42
N GLU A 225 -2.73 3.46 16.05
CA GLU A 225 -2.47 3.40 17.51
C GLU A 225 -1.26 4.23 17.92
N ASP A 226 -0.26 4.35 17.03
CA ASP A 226 0.89 5.26 17.12
C ASP A 226 0.52 6.75 16.95
N GLY A 227 -0.74 7.03 16.60
CA GLY A 227 -1.31 8.37 16.54
C GLY A 227 -1.26 9.03 15.17
N GLU A 228 -0.74 8.35 14.14
CA GLU A 228 -0.73 8.86 12.77
C GLU A 228 -2.13 8.90 12.15
N SER A 229 -2.35 9.81 11.20
CA SER A 229 -3.64 9.98 10.53
C SER A 229 -3.51 9.69 9.04
N TRP A 230 -4.39 8.82 8.55
CA TRP A 230 -4.34 8.24 7.21
C TRP A 230 -5.66 8.52 6.48
N LEU A 231 -5.60 9.33 5.43
CA LEU A 231 -6.69 9.49 4.46
C LEU A 231 -6.59 8.35 3.45
N SER A 232 -7.52 7.41 3.55
CA SER A 232 -7.52 6.16 2.78
C SER A 232 -8.50 6.16 1.61
N PHE A 233 -9.46 7.08 1.62
CA PHE A 233 -10.43 7.22 0.55
C PHE A 233 -11.00 8.65 0.53
N LEU A 234 -11.27 9.20 -0.67
CA LEU A 234 -11.92 10.50 -0.87
C LEU A 234 -12.73 10.48 -2.17
N ALA A 235 -14.06 10.59 -2.06
CA ALA A 235 -14.96 10.52 -3.21
C ALA A 235 -16.17 11.44 -3.08
N GLY A 236 -16.91 11.60 -4.18
CA GLY A 236 -18.08 12.48 -4.31
C GLY A 236 -17.84 13.74 -5.15
N GLU A 237 -18.68 14.76 -5.01
CA GLU A 237 -18.67 15.99 -5.81
C GLU A 237 -17.32 16.74 -5.72
N LYS A 238 -16.72 17.03 -6.88
CA LYS A 238 -15.42 17.70 -6.99
C LYS A 238 -15.33 19.01 -6.20
N SER A 239 -16.40 19.82 -6.24
CA SER A 239 -16.47 21.11 -5.52
C SER A 239 -16.47 20.96 -3.99
N ALA A 240 -16.86 19.79 -3.47
CA ALA A 240 -16.98 19.52 -2.05
C ALA A 240 -15.75 18.78 -1.47
N ARG A 241 -14.92 18.15 -2.31
CA ARG A 241 -13.70 17.43 -1.90
C ARG A 241 -12.64 18.32 -1.26
N LEU A 242 -12.30 19.45 -1.88
CA LEU A 242 -11.29 20.37 -1.33
C LEU A 242 -11.72 20.95 0.04
N PRO A 243 -12.96 21.45 0.22
CA PRO A 243 -13.43 21.86 1.54
C PRO A 243 -13.34 20.76 2.59
N LEU A 244 -13.72 19.51 2.24
CA LEU A 244 -13.61 18.39 3.17
C LEU A 244 -12.15 18.10 3.54
N LEU A 245 -11.25 18.04 2.56
CA LEU A 245 -9.81 17.83 2.79
C LEU A 245 -9.22 18.87 3.76
N LEU A 246 -9.49 20.15 3.53
CA LEU A 246 -8.98 21.24 4.36
C LEU A 246 -9.52 21.16 5.80
N GLU A 247 -10.80 20.85 5.97
CA GLU A 247 -11.39 20.68 7.31
C GLU A 247 -10.85 19.44 8.03
N LEU A 248 -10.59 18.34 7.31
CA LEU A 248 -9.97 17.15 7.91
C LEU A 248 -8.52 17.42 8.33
N ALA A 249 -7.73 18.11 7.50
CA ALA A 249 -6.38 18.52 7.88
C ALA A 249 -6.40 19.32 9.20
N ARG A 250 -7.28 20.32 9.30
CA ARG A 250 -7.47 21.11 10.53
C ARG A 250 -7.89 20.28 11.74
N ARG A 251 -8.72 19.25 11.55
CA ARG A 251 -9.14 18.32 12.62
C ARG A 251 -7.98 17.49 13.12
N VAL A 252 -7.17 16.95 12.21
CA VAL A 252 -5.95 16.23 12.57
C VAL A 252 -5.01 17.16 13.35
N SER A 253 -4.87 18.43 12.94
CA SER A 253 -4.02 19.43 13.63
C SER A 253 -4.40 19.71 15.09
N LYS A 254 -5.65 19.49 15.49
CA LYS A 254 -6.12 19.81 16.85
C LYS A 254 -5.69 18.80 17.92
N ASN A 255 -5.28 17.61 17.50
CA ASN A 255 -5.03 16.50 18.42
C ASN A 255 -3.53 16.36 18.77
N ILE A 256 -2.75 17.43 18.61
CA ILE A 256 -1.29 17.38 18.68
C ILE A 256 -0.79 18.25 19.82
N ALA A 257 0.23 17.76 20.51
CA ALA A 257 0.95 18.54 21.50
C ALA A 257 1.60 19.78 20.83
N PRO A 258 1.48 20.98 21.42
CA PRO A 258 2.07 22.20 20.86
C PRO A 258 3.55 22.02 20.47
N GLY A 259 3.92 22.45 19.27
CA GLY A 259 5.30 22.46 18.79
C GLY A 259 5.85 21.15 18.22
N LYS A 260 5.04 20.07 18.13
CA LYS A 260 5.43 18.87 17.39
C LYS A 260 4.83 18.89 15.98
N PRO A 261 5.63 18.62 14.92
CA PRO A 261 5.06 18.38 13.60
C PRO A 261 4.18 17.13 13.69
N PHE A 262 3.08 17.14 12.93
CA PHE A 262 2.32 15.94 12.67
C PHE A 262 2.32 15.64 11.19
N GLN A 263 2.20 14.35 10.90
CA GLN A 263 2.10 13.84 9.56
C GLN A 263 0.66 13.39 9.32
N TYR A 264 0.04 14.02 8.32
CA TYR A 264 -1.22 13.56 7.76
C TYR A 264 -0.94 12.95 6.40
N THR A 265 -1.05 11.64 6.30
CA THR A 265 -0.72 10.91 5.07
C THR A 265 -1.99 10.60 4.29
N ALA A 266 -1.99 10.85 2.99
CA ALA A 266 -3.01 10.45 2.06
C ALA A 266 -2.51 9.29 1.19
N GLN A 267 -3.16 8.14 1.34
CA GLN A 267 -3.00 6.95 0.51
C GLN A 267 -4.32 6.66 -0.21
N VAL A 268 -4.58 7.42 -1.28
CA VAL A 268 -5.86 7.36 -2.02
C VAL A 268 -5.62 6.91 -3.45
N VAL A 269 -6.64 6.32 -4.08
CA VAL A 269 -6.61 6.00 -5.51
C VAL A 269 -6.32 7.28 -6.32
N GLN A 270 -5.38 7.16 -7.25
CA GLN A 270 -5.02 8.26 -8.14
C GLN A 270 -6.16 8.51 -9.12
N THR A 271 -6.71 9.71 -9.02
CA THR A 271 -7.57 10.30 -10.05
C THR A 271 -6.99 11.67 -10.40
N PRO A 272 -7.18 12.18 -11.64
CA PRO A 272 -6.73 13.52 -12.00
C PRO A 272 -7.28 14.60 -11.04
N VAL A 273 -8.45 14.36 -10.48
CA VAL A 273 -9.09 15.22 -9.47
C VAL A 273 -8.35 15.13 -8.14
N ASN A 274 -8.17 13.93 -7.56
CA ASN A 274 -7.59 13.78 -6.23
C ASN A 274 -6.14 14.27 -6.15
N GLU A 275 -5.33 14.00 -7.19
CA GLU A 275 -3.94 14.48 -7.23
C GLU A 275 -3.86 16.00 -7.18
N THR A 276 -4.67 16.68 -8.00
CA THR A 276 -4.76 18.14 -8.03
C THR A 276 -5.24 18.70 -6.69
N LEU A 277 -6.27 18.08 -6.09
CA LEU A 277 -6.87 18.57 -4.85
C LEU A 277 -5.97 18.39 -3.63
N LEU A 278 -5.21 17.29 -3.57
CA LEU A 278 -4.21 17.07 -2.52
C LEU A 278 -3.13 18.16 -2.58
N GLN A 279 -2.59 18.45 -3.77
CA GLN A 279 -1.62 19.53 -3.96
C GLN A 279 -2.18 20.90 -3.56
N GLN A 280 -3.43 21.21 -3.93
CA GLN A 280 -4.10 22.45 -3.52
C GLN A 280 -4.32 22.53 -2.00
N ALA A 281 -4.54 21.40 -1.34
CA ALA A 281 -4.63 21.31 0.12
C ALA A 281 -3.26 21.34 0.82
N GLY A 282 -2.16 21.47 0.06
CA GLY A 282 -0.79 21.59 0.58
C GLY A 282 -0.08 20.25 0.80
N PHE A 283 -0.72 19.12 0.46
CA PHE A 283 -0.05 17.83 0.50
C PHE A 283 1.06 17.79 -0.55
N LYS A 284 2.16 17.17 -0.18
CA LYS A 284 3.29 16.94 -1.08
C LYS A 284 3.42 15.44 -1.35
N PRO A 285 3.84 15.04 -2.55
CA PRO A 285 4.19 13.66 -2.80
C PRO A 285 5.28 13.23 -1.82
N ASP A 286 5.20 11.98 -1.35
CA ASP A 286 6.32 11.39 -0.61
C ASP A 286 7.59 11.45 -1.48
N GLY A 287 8.71 11.85 -0.87
CA GLY A 287 9.96 12.10 -1.59
C GLY A 287 10.59 10.83 -2.18
N HIS A 288 10.18 9.66 -1.71
CA HIS A 288 10.70 8.37 -2.15
C HIS A 288 9.70 7.61 -3.02
N GLU A 289 8.42 7.67 -2.69
CA GLU A 289 7.40 6.85 -3.34
C GLU A 289 6.13 7.67 -3.63
N PRO A 290 6.17 8.67 -4.53
CA PRO A 290 5.06 9.61 -4.72
C PRO A 290 3.80 8.97 -5.31
N GLY A 291 3.96 7.81 -5.96
CA GLY A 291 2.88 7.01 -6.52
C GLY A 291 3.23 5.54 -6.47
N LEU A 292 2.24 4.74 -6.08
CA LEU A 292 2.36 3.32 -5.80
C LEU A 292 1.45 2.54 -6.74
N LEU A 293 2.00 1.62 -7.52
CA LEU A 293 1.24 0.78 -8.45
C LEU A 293 1.02 -0.57 -7.78
N LEU A 294 -0.24 -0.95 -7.64
CA LEU A 294 -0.66 -2.28 -7.19
C LEU A 294 -0.75 -3.21 -8.39
N TYR A 295 -0.09 -4.36 -8.27
CA TYR A 295 -0.16 -5.45 -9.23
C TYR A 295 -0.77 -6.68 -8.56
N GLU A 296 -1.54 -7.43 -9.34
CA GLU A 296 -2.16 -8.68 -8.93
C GLU A 296 -1.96 -9.75 -10.00
N LEU A 297 -1.74 -10.98 -9.55
CA LEU A 297 -1.74 -12.18 -10.37
C LEU A 297 -2.80 -13.13 -9.82
N ASP A 298 -3.68 -13.58 -10.71
CA ASP A 298 -4.51 -14.76 -10.47
C ASP A 298 -3.64 -16.02 -10.57
N LEU A 299 -3.61 -16.81 -9.50
CA LEU A 299 -2.80 -18.01 -9.38
C LEU A 299 -3.51 -19.27 -9.86
N GLU A 300 -4.84 -19.21 -10.02
CA GLU A 300 -5.69 -20.27 -10.58
C GLU A 300 -5.62 -20.32 -12.11
N GLU A 301 -5.40 -19.17 -12.74
CA GLU A 301 -5.17 -19.11 -14.18
C GLU A 301 -3.76 -19.67 -14.55
N PRO A 302 -3.66 -20.45 -15.64
CA PRO A 302 -2.36 -20.84 -16.17
C PRO A 302 -1.59 -19.60 -16.61
N ALA A 303 -0.27 -19.58 -16.35
CA ALA A 303 0.58 -18.47 -16.78
C ALA A 303 0.48 -18.27 -18.31
N PRO A 304 0.41 -17.01 -18.79
CA PRO A 304 0.27 -16.69 -20.21
C PRO A 304 1.44 -17.19 -21.09
#